data_AF-A0A6N2SWE4-F1
#
_entry.id   AF-A0A6N2SWE4-F1
#
_cell.length_a   1.000
_cell.length_b   1.000
_cell.length_c   1.000
_cell.angle_alpha   90.00
_cell.angle_beta   90.00
_cell.angle_gamma   90.00
#
_symmetry.space_group_name_H-M   'P 1'
#
loop_
_entity.id
_entity.type
_entity.pdbx_description
1 polymer ?
#
loop_
_entity_poly.entity_id
_entity_poly.type
_entity_poly.pdbx_seq_one_letter_code
_entity_poly.pdbx_strand_id
1 'polypeptide(L)' 'MSVFDPECSGNRFSAEFRLTGDGGSPYEFGIRFSVDGDYFAVDGLSMGDMVHINREFARVIREAKHARVV' A
#
# COMPACT_ATOMS: atom_id res chain seq x y z
N MET A 1 -16.74 -8.44 -9.13
CA MET A 1 -16.32 -7.03 -9.31
C MET A 1 -15.06 -6.80 -8.50
N SER A 2 -14.06 -6.12 -9.06
CA SER A 2 -12.84 -5.77 -8.32
C SER A 2 -13.08 -4.47 -7.55
N VAL A 3 -12.72 -4.46 -6.25
CA VAL A 3 -12.97 -3.35 -5.32
C VAL A 3 -12.24 -2.06 -5.72
N PHE A 4 -11.15 -2.16 -6.48
CA PHE A 4 -10.33 -1.03 -6.94
C PHE A 4 -10.28 -0.93 -8.47
N ASP A 5 -11.23 -1.55 -9.18
CA ASP A 5 -11.35 -1.35 -10.62
C ASP A 5 -11.73 0.11 -10.90
N PRO A 6 -10.88 0.91 -11.57
CA PRO A 6 -11.15 2.32 -11.81
C PRO A 6 -12.30 2.57 -12.79
N GLU A 7 -12.69 1.58 -13.60
CA GLU A 7 -13.84 1.70 -14.52
C GLU A 7 -15.17 1.45 -13.80
N CYS A 8 -15.15 0.67 -12.72
CA CYS A 8 -16.34 0.22 -12.00
C CYS A 8 -16.49 0.78 -10.58
N SER A 9 -15.46 1.43 -10.03
CA SER A 9 -15.46 1.94 -8.65
C SER A 9 -14.77 3.30 -8.53
N GLY A 10 -15.25 4.12 -7.60
CA GLY A 10 -14.57 5.34 -7.17
C GLY A 10 -13.42 5.10 -6.18
N ASN A 11 -13.19 3.84 -5.80
CA ASN A 11 -12.21 3.46 -4.79
C ASN A 11 -10.79 3.67 -5.30
N ARG A 12 -9.89 4.07 -4.41
CA ARG A 12 -8.49 4.40 -4.74
C ARG A 12 -7.56 3.79 -3.70
N PHE A 13 -6.47 3.22 -4.18
CA PHE A 13 -5.27 2.95 -3.40
C PHE A 13 -4.10 3.66 -4.05
N SER A 14 -3.28 4.35 -3.26
CA SER A 14 -2.03 4.90 -3.74
C SER A 14 -0.95 4.86 -2.65
N ALA A 15 0.30 4.71 -3.09
CA ALA A 15 1.48 4.93 -2.28
C ALA A 15 2.33 5.99 -2.98
N GLU A 16 2.87 6.92 -2.20
CA GLU A 16 3.73 8.00 -2.68
C GLU A 16 4.91 8.20 -1.73
N PHE A 17 5.92 8.91 -2.22
CA PHE A 17 7.09 9.28 -1.43
C PHE A 17 7.47 10.73 -1.70
N ARG A 18 8.13 11.33 -0.73
CA ARG A 18 8.79 12.64 -0.88
C ARG A 18 10.21 12.56 -0.35
N LEU A 19 11.07 13.40 -0.92
CA LEU A 19 12.43 13.60 -0.44
C LEU A 19 12.39 14.51 0.80
N THR A 20 13.09 14.13 1.86
CA THR A 20 13.14 14.85 3.14
C THR A 20 14.43 15.67 3.31
N GLY A 21 15.42 15.47 2.44
CA GLY A 21 16.72 16.16 2.47
C GLY A 21 17.80 15.41 3.24
N ASP A 22 18.86 16.13 3.64
CA ASP A 22 20.15 15.54 4.05
C ASP A 22 20.23 15.14 5.54
N GLY A 23 19.10 15.17 6.26
CA GLY A 23 19.04 14.95 7.71
C GLY A 23 18.20 13.73 8.09
N GLY A 24 18.69 12.51 7.83
CA GLY A 24 18.04 11.26 8.27
C GLY A 24 17.68 10.30 7.14
N SER A 25 16.52 9.63 7.23
CA SER A 25 15.99 8.81 6.12
C SER A 25 15.72 9.74 4.93
N PRO A 26 16.31 9.52 3.75
CA PRO A 26 16.19 10.43 2.60
C PRO A 26 14.78 10.43 1.96
N TYR A 27 13.94 9.50 2.42
CA TYR A 27 12.56 9.33 1.96
C TYR A 27 11.62 9.30 3.15
N GLU A 28 10.48 9.95 2.95
CA GLU A 28 9.26 9.73 3.73
C GLU A 28 8.19 9.22 2.79
N PHE A 29 7.52 8.15 3.19
CA PHE A 29 6.46 7.52 2.41
C PHE A 29 5.10 7.78 3.05
N GLY A 30 4.06 7.67 2.23
CA GLY A 30 2.73 7.48 2.77
C GLY A 30 1.84 6.65 1.85
N ILE A 31 0.76 6.16 2.43
CA ILE A 31 -0.22 5.28 1.80
C ILE A 31 -1.62 5.86 2.02
N ARG A 32 -2.45 5.83 0.97
CA ARG A 32 -3.83 6.33 1.00
C ARG A 32 -4.80 5.28 0.51
N PHE A 33 -5.95 5.21 1.16
CA PHE A 33 -7.11 4.44 0.76
C PHE A 33 -8.33 5.35 0.73
N SER A 34 -9.09 5.27 -0.35
CA SER A 34 -10.45 5.78 -0.43
C SER A 34 -11.36 4.62 -0.81
N VAL A 35 -12.28 4.25 0.06
CA VAL A 35 -13.18 3.09 -0.15
C VAL A 35 -14.58 3.47 0.31
N ASP A 36 -15.55 3.40 -0.59
CA ASP A 36 -16.98 3.59 -0.31
C ASP A 36 -17.30 4.93 0.40
N GLY A 37 -16.48 5.96 0.16
CA GLY A 37 -16.61 7.29 0.75
C GLY A 37 -15.75 7.51 2.00
N ASP A 38 -15.18 6.46 2.59
CA ASP A 38 -14.23 6.56 3.70
C ASP A 38 -12.81 6.80 3.20
N TYR A 39 -12.06 7.60 3.93
CA TYR A 39 -10.67 7.92 3.63
C TYR A 39 -9.74 7.59 4.79
N PHE A 40 -8.67 6.87 4.49
CA PHE A 40 -7.61 6.53 5.44
C PHE A 40 -6.25 6.88 4.82
N ALA A 41 -5.40 7.54 5.60
CA ALA A 41 -4.04 7.89 5.19
C ALA A 41 -3.04 7.65 6.32
N VAL A 42 -1.85 7.18 5.94
CA VAL A 42 -0.69 7.07 6.82
C VAL A 42 0.47 7.76 6.14
N ASP A 43 1.08 8.71 6.84
CA ASP A 43 2.29 9.42 6.43
C ASP A 43 3.44 9.14 7.41
N GLY A 44 4.64 9.58 7.09
CA GLY A 44 5.80 9.42 7.98
C GLY A 44 6.43 8.02 7.93
N LEU A 45 6.03 7.17 6.98
CA LEU A 45 6.56 5.82 6.87
C LEU A 45 8.01 5.86 6.40
N SER A 46 8.86 5.04 7.02
CA SER A 46 10.23 4.84 6.57
C SER A 46 10.30 3.86 5.40
N MET A 47 11.44 3.79 4.72
CA MET A 47 11.71 2.73 3.72
C MET A 47 11.56 1.33 4.34
N GLY A 48 11.98 1.15 5.59
CA GLY A 48 11.87 -0.13 6.30
C GLY A 48 10.41 -0.55 6.47
N ASP A 49 9.53 0.38 6.83
CA ASP A 49 8.10 0.13 7.00
C ASP A 49 7.46 -0.27 5.67
N MET A 50 7.78 0.44 4.58
CA MET A 50 7.29 0.11 3.24
C MET A 50 7.72 -1.28 2.78
N VAL A 51 8.99 -1.63 2.99
CA VAL A 51 9.51 -2.97 2.67
C VAL A 51 8.80 -4.04 3.51
N HIS A 52 8.55 -3.77 4.78
CA HIS A 52 7.84 -4.68 5.67
C HIS A 52 6.40 -4.90 5.17
N ILE A 53 5.64 -3.82 4.95
CA ILE A 53 4.25 -3.87 4.43
C ILE A 53 4.19 -4.65 3.09
N ASN A 54 5.11 -4.37 2.16
CA ASN A 54 5.14 -5.07 0.88
C ASN A 54 5.41 -6.57 1.04
N ARG A 55 6.26 -6.96 2.00
CA ARG A 55 6.51 -8.38 2.31
C ARG A 55 5.28 -9.07 2.87
N GLU A 56 4.50 -8.39 3.70
CA GLU A 56 3.24 -8.90 4.26
C GLU A 56 2.22 -9.17 3.13
N PHE A 57 1.98 -8.19 2.25
CA PHE A 57 1.10 -8.39 1.09
C PHE A 57 1.57 -9.53 0.19
N ALA A 58 2.86 -9.56 -0.15
CA ALA A 58 3.42 -10.61 -0.97
C ALA A 58 3.31 -11.99 -0.32
N ARG A 59 3.45 -12.10 1.01
CA ARG A 59 3.28 -13.36 1.75
C ARG A 59 1.86 -13.88 1.60
N VAL A 60 0.85 -13.08 1.94
CA VAL A 60 -0.56 -13.49 1.89
C VAL A 60 -0.98 -13.87 0.46
N ILE A 61 -0.52 -13.14 -0.56
CA ILE A 61 -0.78 -13.49 -1.96
C ILE A 61 -0.16 -14.85 -2.32
N ARG A 62 1.06 -15.15 -1.87
CA ARG A 62 1.70 -16.46 -2.12
C ARG A 62 0.94 -17.57 -1.42
N GLU A 63 0.58 -17.40 -0.16
CA GLU A 63 -0.22 -18.37 0.61
C GLU A 63 -1.54 -18.68 -0.10
N ALA A 64 -2.27 -17.66 -0.55
CA ALA A 64 -3.53 -17.84 -1.29
C ALA A 64 -3.33 -18.57 -2.62
N LYS A 65 -2.22 -18.32 -3.34
CA LYS A 65 -1.88 -19.05 -4.56
C LYS A 65 -1.61 -20.53 -4.28
N HIS A 66 -0.89 -20.85 -3.21
CA HIS A 66 -0.60 -22.24 -2.83
C HIS A 66 -1.84 -22.97 -2.31
N ALA A 67 -2.74 -22.28 -1.60
CA ALA A 67 -4.00 -22.87 -1.13
C ALA A 67 -4.92 -23.31 -2.29
N ARG A 68 -4.84 -22.66 -3.47
CA ARG A 68 -5.59 -23.06 -4.67
C ARG A 68 -5.04 -24.30 -5.39
N VAL A 69 -3.86 -24.79 -4.99
CA VAL A 69 -3.18 -25.93 -5.63
C VAL A 69 -3.38 -27.23 -4.81
N VAL A 70 -4.16 -27.18 -3.72
CA VAL A 70 -4.51 -28.33 -2.87
C VAL A 70 -5.95 -28.75 -3.13
#